data_AF-A0A938UYK4-F1
#
_entry.id   AF-A0A938UYK4-F1
#
_cell.length_a   1.000
_cell.length_b   1.000
_cell.length_c   1.000
_cell.angle_alpha   90.00
_cell.angle_beta   90.00
_cell.angle_gamma   90.00
#
_symmetry.space_group_name_H-M   'P 1'
#
loop_
_entity.id
_entity.type
_entity.pdbx_description
1 polymer ?
#
loop_
_entity_poly.entity_id
_entity_poly.type
_entity_poly.pdbx_seq_one_letter_code
_entity_poly.pdbx_strand_id
1 'polypeptide(L)'
;MKSFDQVVSVLLVVFCMSFLPAGCAEEGKAGVEALDCGAHGTEHDGHCHCDDGYLVDGATCVTPDKIAAVCEEEPAESGAVEGDAVEEDHAAGHEEHELSHAACLCPADGDCPCDHGTVKSFGAKEYCVPEMHEE
;
A
#
# COMPACT_ATOMS: atom_id res chain seq x y z
N MET A 1 67.48 -14.90 25.42
CA MET A 1 66.75 -13.98 24.52
C MET A 1 66.09 -14.81 23.42
N LYS A 2 64.97 -15.48 23.71
CA LYS A 2 64.23 -16.31 22.73
C LYS A 2 62.72 -16.38 23.02
N SER A 3 62.26 -15.55 23.96
CA SER A 3 60.89 -15.59 24.50
C SER A 3 60.11 -14.31 24.23
N PHE A 4 60.77 -13.25 23.72
CA PHE A 4 60.11 -11.96 23.44
C PHE A 4 59.48 -11.92 22.03
N ASP A 5 60.03 -12.70 21.10
CA ASP A 5 59.60 -12.75 19.70
C ASP A 5 58.28 -13.53 19.51
N GLN A 6 58.05 -14.58 20.30
CA GLN A 6 56.79 -15.34 20.27
C GLN A 6 55.60 -14.58 20.88
N VAL A 7 55.83 -13.72 21.89
CA VAL A 7 54.74 -12.95 22.52
C VAL A 7 54.20 -11.88 21.56
N VAL A 8 55.08 -11.26 20.76
CA VAL A 8 54.70 -10.25 19.76
C VAL A 8 53.89 -10.88 18.61
N SER A 9 54.26 -12.09 18.18
CA SER A 9 53.56 -12.79 17.10
C SER A 9 52.16 -13.28 17.49
N VAL A 10 51.98 -13.78 18.73
CA VAL A 10 50.67 -14.23 19.23
C VAL A 10 49.73 -13.05 19.52
N LEU A 11 50.25 -11.92 20.01
CA LEU A 11 49.43 -10.72 20.26
C LEU A 11 48.86 -10.10 18.99
N LEU A 12 49.55 -10.20 17.86
CA LEU A 12 49.13 -9.64 16.57
C LEU A 12 47.96 -10.42 15.95
N VAL A 13 47.88 -11.73 16.18
CA VAL A 13 46.78 -12.58 15.68
C VAL A 13 45.51 -12.41 16.53
N VAL A 14 45.64 -12.22 17.84
CA VAL A 14 44.49 -12.06 18.77
C VAL A 14 43.80 -10.69 18.62
N PHE A 15 44.56 -9.64 18.30
CA PHE A 15 44.00 -8.29 18.18
C PHE A 15 43.16 -8.10 16.89
N CYS A 16 43.42 -8.89 15.84
CA CYS A 16 42.69 -8.79 14.57
C CYS A 16 41.29 -9.44 14.61
N MET A 17 41.03 -10.33 15.58
CA MET A 17 39.71 -10.97 15.76
C MET A 17 38.78 -10.25 16.73
N SER A 18 39.19 -9.12 17.31
CA SER A 18 38.44 -8.47 18.40
C SER A 18 37.85 -7.10 18.05
N PHE A 19 37.96 -6.66 16.79
CA PHE A 19 37.39 -5.39 16.31
C PHE A 19 36.53 -5.61 15.06
N LEU A 20 35.34 -6.18 15.25
CA LEU A 20 34.20 -5.98 14.35
C LEU A 20 33.05 -5.41 15.20
N PRO A 21 32.96 -4.08 15.34
CA PRO A 21 31.76 -3.45 15.86
C PRO A 21 30.63 -3.58 14.83
N ALA A 22 29.45 -3.96 15.32
CA ALA A 22 28.16 -3.67 14.71
C ALA A 22 27.99 -4.06 13.24
N GLY A 23 28.13 -5.34 12.92
CA GLY A 23 27.39 -5.92 11.81
C GLY A 23 26.02 -6.37 12.32
N CYS A 24 25.05 -5.46 12.41
CA CYS A 24 23.63 -5.86 12.39
C CYS A 24 23.36 -6.45 11.01
N ALA A 25 23.72 -7.72 10.80
CA ALA A 25 23.11 -8.54 9.78
C ALA A 25 21.74 -8.99 10.31
N GLU A 26 20.88 -8.02 10.57
CA GLU A 26 19.46 -8.25 10.49
C GLU A 26 19.15 -7.82 9.07
N GLU A 27 19.07 -8.79 8.16
CA GLU A 27 18.34 -8.62 6.92
C GLU A 27 16.89 -8.33 7.30
N GLY A 28 16.65 -7.08 7.72
CA GLY A 28 15.35 -6.47 7.72
C GLY A 28 14.93 -6.48 6.27
N LYS A 29 14.25 -7.56 5.89
CA LYS A 29 13.30 -7.53 4.80
C LYS A 29 12.37 -6.41 5.20
N ALA A 30 12.61 -5.23 4.65
CA ALA A 30 11.71 -4.10 4.72
C ALA A 30 10.44 -4.61 4.04
N GLY A 31 9.56 -5.17 4.87
CA GLY A 31 8.23 -5.53 4.48
C GLY A 31 7.59 -4.24 4.06
N VAL A 32 7.29 -4.13 2.78
CA VAL A 32 5.94 -3.66 2.47
C VAL A 32 5.04 -4.61 3.25
N GLU A 33 4.39 -4.12 4.30
CA GLU A 33 3.34 -4.89 4.95
C GLU A 33 2.33 -5.15 3.84
N ALA A 34 2.29 -6.39 3.34
CA ALA A 34 1.38 -6.75 2.27
C ALA A 34 -0.04 -6.41 2.74
N LEU A 35 -0.78 -5.67 1.91
CA LEU A 35 -2.16 -5.30 2.19
C LEU A 35 -2.97 -6.58 2.47
N ASP A 36 -3.65 -6.65 3.62
CA ASP A 36 -4.42 -7.83 4.00
C ASP A 36 -5.83 -7.77 3.38
N CYS A 37 -5.97 -8.35 2.20
CA CYS A 37 -7.25 -8.46 1.49
C CYS A 37 -8.23 -9.47 2.12
N GLY A 38 -7.83 -10.08 3.24
CA GLY A 38 -8.60 -11.12 3.91
C GLY A 38 -8.68 -12.41 3.08
N ALA A 39 -9.70 -13.23 3.34
CA ALA A 39 -9.88 -14.53 2.68
C ALA A 39 -10.58 -14.44 1.30
N HIS A 40 -10.93 -13.23 0.86
CA HIS A 40 -11.81 -12.98 -0.27
C HIS A 40 -11.23 -12.03 -1.30
N GLY A 41 -9.90 -11.95 -1.36
CA GLY A 41 -9.21 -11.18 -2.35
C GLY A 41 -7.73 -11.51 -2.40
N THR A 42 -7.09 -11.01 -3.45
CA THR A 42 -5.65 -11.10 -3.64
C THR A 42 -5.08 -9.70 -3.67
N GLU A 43 -3.99 -9.49 -2.92
CA GLU A 43 -3.23 -8.25 -3.00
C GLU A 43 -2.42 -8.23 -4.30
N HIS A 44 -2.53 -7.12 -5.02
CA HIS A 44 -1.73 -6.83 -6.19
C HIS A 44 -1.41 -5.33 -6.18
N ASP A 45 -0.13 -4.98 -6.36
CA ASP A 45 0.37 -3.61 -6.42
C ASP A 45 -0.28 -2.66 -5.39
N GLY A 46 -0.40 -3.13 -4.13
CA GLY A 46 -0.90 -2.30 -3.03
C GLY A 46 -2.41 -2.09 -2.99
N HIS A 47 -3.20 -2.87 -3.72
CA HIS A 47 -4.66 -2.86 -3.65
C HIS A 47 -5.25 -4.28 -3.68
N CYS A 48 -6.53 -4.38 -3.32
CA CYS A 48 -7.21 -5.67 -3.24
C CYS A 48 -8.08 -5.95 -4.46
N HIS A 49 -7.78 -7.04 -5.14
CA HIS A 49 -8.68 -7.66 -6.10
C HIS A 49 -9.61 -8.63 -5.37
N CYS A 50 -10.83 -8.19 -5.09
CA CYS A 50 -11.82 -8.99 -4.38
C CYS A 50 -12.51 -10.02 -5.27
N ASP A 51 -12.79 -11.19 -4.70
CA ASP A 51 -13.57 -12.24 -5.31
C ASP A 51 -15.01 -11.78 -5.62
N ASP A 52 -15.68 -12.47 -6.54
CA ASP A 52 -17.09 -12.26 -6.83
C ASP A 52 -17.95 -12.32 -5.55
N GLY A 53 -18.77 -11.28 -5.33
CA GLY A 53 -19.58 -11.17 -4.12
C GLY A 53 -18.95 -10.34 -3.01
N TYR A 54 -17.70 -9.90 -3.16
CA TYR A 54 -16.99 -9.04 -2.22
C TYR A 54 -16.55 -7.73 -2.87
N LEU A 55 -16.44 -6.69 -2.07
CA LEU A 55 -16.07 -5.34 -2.47
C LEU A 55 -14.99 -4.82 -1.53
N VAL A 56 -14.10 -4.00 -2.07
CA VAL A 56 -13.05 -3.33 -1.29
C VAL A 56 -13.66 -2.17 -0.49
N ASP A 57 -13.40 -2.07 0.81
CA ASP A 57 -13.86 -0.95 1.66
C ASP A 57 -12.81 0.16 1.83
N GLY A 58 -11.72 0.07 1.07
CA GLY A 58 -10.54 0.93 1.15
C GLY A 58 -9.32 0.20 1.73
N ALA A 59 -9.53 -0.90 2.45
CA ALA A 59 -8.42 -1.68 3.03
C ALA A 59 -8.54 -3.18 2.81
N THR A 60 -9.76 -3.74 2.78
CA THR A 60 -9.95 -5.20 2.70
C THR A 60 -11.21 -5.58 1.94
N CYS A 61 -11.34 -6.86 1.60
CA CYS A 61 -12.51 -7.38 0.90
C CYS A 61 -13.63 -7.75 1.88
N VAL A 62 -14.73 -7.01 1.80
CA VAL A 62 -15.90 -7.16 2.65
C VAL A 62 -17.15 -7.50 1.84
N THR A 63 -18.19 -7.97 2.51
CA THR A 63 -19.49 -8.19 1.87
C THR A 63 -20.16 -6.84 1.54
N PRO A 64 -20.95 -6.74 0.46
CA PRO A 64 -21.56 -5.48 0.04
C PRO A 64 -22.42 -4.79 1.11
N ASP A 65 -23.00 -5.53 2.06
CA ASP A 65 -23.78 -4.93 3.15
C ASP A 65 -22.94 -4.06 4.11
N LYS A 66 -21.61 -4.21 4.07
CA LYS A 66 -20.66 -3.42 4.87
C LYS A 66 -20.26 -2.11 4.21
N ILE A 67 -20.49 -1.96 2.91
CA ILE A 67 -20.26 -0.71 2.20
C ILE A 67 -21.42 0.25 2.51
N ALA A 68 -21.13 1.23 3.36
CA ALA A 68 -22.09 2.24 3.81
C ALA A 68 -21.81 3.64 3.23
N ALA A 69 -20.59 3.89 2.73
CA ALA A 69 -20.24 5.12 2.04
C ALA A 69 -21.08 5.22 0.77
N VAL A 70 -21.79 6.33 0.60
CA VAL A 70 -22.55 6.61 -0.63
C VAL A 70 -21.61 7.25 -1.63
N CYS A 71 -21.73 6.92 -2.91
CA CYS A 71 -20.96 7.58 -3.96
C CYS A 71 -21.38 9.05 -4.04
N GLU A 72 -20.47 9.95 -3.74
CA GLU A 72 -20.65 11.39 -3.89
C GLU A 72 -19.86 11.83 -5.14
N GLU A 73 -20.39 12.81 -5.88
CA GLU A 73 -19.60 13.47 -6.92
C GLU A 73 -18.44 14.17 -6.20
N GLU A 74 -17.20 13.71 -6.41
CA GLU A 74 -16.01 14.39 -5.91
C GLU A 74 -16.14 15.87 -6.31
N PRO A 75 -16.09 16.84 -5.37
CA PRO A 75 -16.04 18.23 -5.79
C PRO A 75 -14.78 18.39 -6.63
N ALA A 76 -14.93 18.86 -7.87
CA ALA A 76 -13.89 19.05 -8.88
C ALA A 76 -12.76 20.05 -8.50
N GLU A 77 -12.58 20.31 -7.20
CA GLU A 77 -11.69 21.31 -6.64
C GLU A 77 -10.60 20.67 -5.77
N SER A 78 -10.40 19.34 -5.81
CA SER A 78 -9.14 18.71 -5.39
C SER A 78 -8.09 18.83 -6.49
N GLY A 79 -7.69 20.08 -6.76
CA GLY A 79 -6.33 20.43 -7.16
C GLY A 79 -5.74 19.78 -8.42
N ALA A 80 -6.38 19.93 -9.59
CA ALA A 80 -5.60 20.07 -10.81
C ALA A 80 -4.83 21.40 -10.72
N VAL A 81 -3.62 21.36 -10.15
CA VAL A 81 -2.65 22.44 -10.35
C VAL A 81 -2.19 22.30 -11.79
N GLU A 82 -2.62 23.20 -12.68
CA GLU A 82 -1.91 23.40 -13.95
C GLU A 82 -0.49 23.89 -13.59
N GLY A 83 0.47 22.96 -13.60
CA GLY A 83 1.86 23.20 -13.27
C GLY A 83 2.77 22.71 -14.38
N ASP A 84 3.13 23.63 -15.27
CA ASP A 84 4.19 23.47 -16.27
C ASP A 84 5.49 23.00 -15.60
N ALA A 85 5.96 21.81 -16.02
CA ALA A 85 7.29 21.22 -15.89
C ALA A 85 8.12 21.46 -14.60
N VAL A 86 8.55 20.37 -13.95
CA VAL A 86 9.96 19.97 -13.72
C VAL A 86 9.98 18.73 -12.80
N GLU A 87 10.69 17.68 -13.23
CA GLU A 87 10.99 16.49 -12.44
C GLU A 87 11.87 16.81 -11.21
N GLU A 88 11.84 15.90 -10.23
CA GLU A 88 12.77 15.74 -9.09
C GLU A 88 12.39 16.48 -7.79
N ASP A 89 11.56 15.83 -6.96
CA ASP A 89 11.90 15.30 -5.61
C ASP A 89 10.59 14.86 -4.94
N HIS A 90 10.34 13.54 -4.89
CA HIS A 90 9.14 12.99 -4.25
C HIS A 90 9.25 13.09 -2.72
N ALA A 91 8.91 14.25 -2.17
CA ALA A 91 8.81 14.45 -0.74
C ALA A 91 7.63 15.37 -0.38
N ALA A 92 6.62 14.73 0.24
CA ALA A 92 5.49 15.31 1.00
C ALA A 92 4.31 15.88 0.19
N GLY A 93 3.21 15.11 0.17
CA GLY A 93 1.88 15.59 -0.21
C GLY A 93 0.96 14.54 -0.82
N HIS A 94 0.88 13.33 -0.25
CA HIS A 94 -0.19 12.39 -0.57
C HIS A 94 -1.12 12.32 0.63
N GLU A 95 -1.86 13.40 0.81
CA GLU A 95 -2.95 13.51 1.76
C GLU A 95 -4.21 12.92 1.10
N GLU A 96 -4.56 11.70 1.55
CA GLU A 96 -5.89 11.11 1.66
C GLU A 96 -6.91 11.27 0.51
N HIS A 97 -6.70 10.56 -0.60
CA HIS A 97 -7.82 10.05 -1.43
C HIS A 97 -8.19 8.63 -0.95
N GLU A 98 -8.74 8.51 0.25
CA GLU A 98 -9.10 7.20 0.83
C GLU A 98 -10.35 6.56 0.17
N LEU A 99 -11.14 7.34 -0.60
CA LEU A 99 -12.32 6.83 -1.31
C LEU A 99 -12.06 6.36 -2.75
N SER A 100 -10.99 6.79 -3.40
CA SER A 100 -10.73 6.40 -4.81
C SER A 100 -10.35 4.92 -4.97
N HIS A 101 -10.05 4.22 -3.87
CA HIS A 101 -9.70 2.80 -3.85
C HIS A 101 -10.76 1.94 -3.13
N ALA A 102 -11.89 2.53 -2.73
CA ALA A 102 -12.99 1.85 -2.07
C ALA A 102 -14.23 1.78 -2.96
N ALA A 103 -14.99 0.69 -2.87
CA ALA A 103 -16.32 0.64 -3.44
C ALA A 103 -17.28 1.55 -2.64
N CYS A 104 -18.25 2.14 -3.33
CA CYS A 104 -19.28 2.98 -2.72
C CYS A 104 -20.68 2.56 -3.15
N LEU A 105 -21.68 2.86 -2.32
CA LEU A 105 -23.08 2.59 -2.57
C LEU A 105 -23.66 3.67 -3.50
N CYS A 106 -24.23 3.26 -4.63
CA CYS A 106 -24.93 4.18 -5.50
C CYS A 106 -26.19 4.75 -4.81
N PRO A 107 -26.48 6.05 -4.97
CA PRO A 107 -27.74 6.62 -4.49
C PRO A 107 -28.93 5.92 -5.15
N ALA A 108 -30.00 5.67 -4.37
CA ALA A 108 -31.22 5.05 -4.88
C ALA A 108 -32.00 5.96 -5.86
N ASP A 109 -31.76 7.26 -5.76
CA ASP A 109 -32.41 8.30 -6.54
C ASP A 109 -31.32 9.10 -7.27
N GLY A 110 -31.14 8.86 -8.58
CA GLY A 110 -30.21 9.61 -9.40
C GLY A 110 -29.28 8.74 -10.26
N ASP A 111 -28.33 9.39 -10.89
CA ASP A 111 -27.23 8.73 -11.59
C ASP A 111 -26.14 8.35 -10.58
N CYS A 112 -25.52 7.18 -10.73
CA CYS A 112 -24.46 6.77 -9.83
C CYS A 112 -23.13 7.36 -10.30
N PRO A 113 -22.49 8.27 -9.53
CA PRO A 113 -21.23 8.88 -9.94
C PRO A 113 -20.13 7.82 -9.87
N CYS A 114 -19.81 7.24 -11.03
CA CYS A 114 -18.92 6.09 -11.19
C CYS A 114 -18.04 6.24 -12.43
N ASP A 115 -17.44 7.41 -12.62
CA ASP A 115 -16.66 7.75 -13.83
C ASP A 115 -15.38 6.92 -14.01
N HIS A 116 -14.78 6.42 -12.91
CA HIS A 116 -13.54 5.64 -12.91
C HIS A 116 -13.73 4.20 -12.40
N GLY A 117 -14.93 3.67 -12.56
CA GLY A 117 -15.28 2.35 -12.06
C GLY A 117 -16.37 1.67 -12.89
N THR A 118 -16.79 0.51 -12.39
CA THR A 118 -17.91 -0.26 -12.94
C THR A 118 -19.02 -0.37 -11.89
N VAL A 119 -20.26 -0.06 -12.29
CA VAL A 119 -21.43 -0.28 -11.44
C VAL A 119 -21.78 -1.76 -11.38
N LYS A 120 -21.84 -2.33 -10.17
CA LYS A 120 -22.26 -3.71 -9.91
C LYS A 120 -23.49 -3.75 -9.01
N SER A 121 -24.47 -4.58 -9.38
CA SER A 121 -25.70 -4.75 -8.59
C SER A 121 -25.61 -5.98 -7.68
N PHE A 122 -25.85 -5.79 -6.38
CA PHE A 122 -25.95 -6.87 -5.40
C PHE A 122 -27.33 -6.81 -4.72
N GLY A 123 -28.23 -7.70 -5.14
CA GLY A 123 -29.61 -7.69 -4.69
C GLY A 123 -30.38 -6.47 -5.24
N ALA A 124 -30.90 -5.63 -4.34
CA ALA A 124 -31.63 -4.41 -4.69
C ALA A 124 -30.79 -3.13 -4.59
N LYS A 125 -29.48 -3.27 -4.42
CA LYS A 125 -28.53 -2.15 -4.28
C LYS A 125 -27.50 -2.21 -5.39
N GLU A 126 -27.03 -1.04 -5.80
CA GLU A 126 -25.98 -0.88 -6.78
C GLU A 126 -24.78 -0.22 -6.13
N TYR A 127 -23.58 -0.60 -6.56
CA TYR A 127 -22.33 -0.12 -6.01
C TYR A 127 -21.41 0.25 -7.15
N CYS A 128 -20.73 1.40 -7.04
CA CYS A 128 -19.60 1.69 -7.91
C CYS A 128 -18.39 0.93 -7.38
N VAL A 129 -17.73 0.17 -8.25
CA VAL A 129 -16.51 -0.57 -7.94
C VAL A 129 -15.39 0.06 -8.77
N PRO A 130 -14.38 0.69 -8.14
CA PRO A 130 -13.25 1.29 -8.87
C PRO A 130 -12.57 0.27 -9.78
N GLU A 131 -12.19 0.69 -10.99
CA GLU A 131 -11.34 -0.14 -11.85
C GLU A 131 -9.89 0.00 -11.38
N MET A 132 -9.42 -1.01 -10.66
CA MET A 132 -8.01 -1.12 -10.29
C MET A 132 -7.27 -1.69 -11.51
N HIS A 133 -6.65 -0.82 -12.31
CA HIS A 133 -5.96 -1.23 -13.54
C HIS A 133 -4.80 -2.19 -13.22
N GLU A 134 -4.77 -3.35 -13.89
CA GLU A 134 -3.60 -4.23 -13.95
C GLU A 134 -2.59 -3.62 -14.94
N GLU A 135 -1.49 -3.04 -14.45
CA GLU A 135 -0.39 -2.56 -15.31
C GLU A 135 0.67 -3.65 -15.57
#